data_AF-A0A151N900-F1
#
_entry.id   AF-A0A151N900-F1
#
_cell.length_a   1.000
_cell.length_b   1.000
_cell.length_c   1.000
_cell.angle_alpha   90.00
_cell.angle_beta   90.00
_cell.angle_gamma   90.00
#
_symmetry.space_group_name_H-M   'P 1'
#
loop_
_entity.id
_entity.type
_entity.pdbx_description
1 polymer ?
#
loop_
_entity_poly.entity_id
_entity_poly.type
_entity_poly.pdbx_seq_one_letter_code
_entity_poly.pdbx_strand_id
1 'polypeptide(L)'
;MAAAGSGRCRRDPCGTLCLLLTYVSVGYADYVILTHVLLQPGFRGSLWCPFHAVAFNLIVFMLLACHTRAVFADPGMVPLPDTAIDFSDLRSGTPHKNDRGNEDWTVCNRCETYRPPRAHHCRICHRCVRRMDHHCPWINNCVGELNQKYFIQFLFYTGPCRTAILD
;
A
#
# COMPACT_ATOMS: atom_id res chain seq x y z
N MET A 1 8.07 19.95 22.58
CA MET A 1 8.22 18.60 22.00
C MET A 1 6.90 18.23 21.35
N ALA A 2 6.65 18.68 20.12
CA ALA A 2 5.43 18.35 19.38
C ALA A 2 5.65 17.05 18.59
N ALA A 3 4.67 16.16 18.63
CA ALA A 3 4.78 14.79 18.17
C ALA A 3 5.05 14.73 16.66
N ALA A 4 6.17 14.11 16.26
CA ALA A 4 6.37 13.60 14.91
C ALA A 4 5.18 12.68 14.58
N GLY A 5 4.20 13.21 13.86
CA GLY A 5 2.95 12.51 13.59
C GLY A 5 3.25 11.20 12.89
N SER A 6 3.01 10.08 13.59
CA SER A 6 3.17 8.70 13.13
C SER A 6 3.09 8.60 11.61
N GLY A 7 4.17 8.15 10.96
CA GLY A 7 4.29 7.95 9.50
C GLY A 7 3.38 6.83 8.96
N ARG A 8 2.21 6.64 9.58
CA ARG A 8 1.23 5.63 9.23
C ARG A 8 -0.13 6.29 9.09
N CYS A 9 -0.90 5.83 8.11
CA CYS A 9 -2.30 6.18 7.97
C CYS A 9 -3.12 5.81 9.21
N ARG A 10 -4.15 6.61 9.49
CA ARG A 10 -5.21 6.23 10.42
C ARG A 10 -5.89 4.98 9.87
N ARG A 11 -6.00 3.93 10.71
CA ARG A 11 -6.67 2.68 10.35
C ARG A 11 -8.17 2.91 10.21
N ASP A 12 -8.74 2.40 9.14
CA ASP A 12 -10.18 2.42 8.91
C ASP A 12 -10.83 1.06 9.28
N PRO A 13 -12.05 1.05 9.87
CA PRO A 13 -12.71 -0.19 10.26
C PRO A 13 -13.01 -1.13 9.08
N CYS A 14 -13.41 -0.55 7.94
CA CYS A 14 -13.67 -1.29 6.70
C CYS A 14 -12.39 -2.01 6.22
N GLY A 15 -11.26 -1.32 6.21
CA GLY A 15 -9.97 -1.85 5.81
C GLY A 15 -9.44 -2.89 6.78
N THR A 16 -9.81 -2.81 8.06
CA THR A 16 -9.50 -3.88 9.03
C THR A 16 -10.22 -5.17 8.67
N LEU A 17 -11.50 -5.09 8.28
CA LEU A 17 -12.24 -6.24 7.77
C LEU A 17 -11.63 -6.78 6.47
N CYS A 18 -11.29 -5.90 5.51
CA CYS A 18 -10.62 -6.31 4.27
C CYS A 18 -9.30 -7.04 4.53
N LEU A 19 -8.47 -6.56 5.47
CA LEU A 19 -7.24 -7.23 5.87
C LEU A 19 -7.50 -8.63 6.40
N LEU A 20 -8.46 -8.79 7.32
CA LEU A 20 -8.84 -10.10 7.86
C LEU A 20 -9.28 -11.04 6.75
N LEU A 21 -10.13 -10.57 5.84
CA LEU A 21 -10.58 -11.34 4.68
C LEU A 21 -9.39 -11.78 3.81
N THR A 22 -8.44 -10.90 3.52
CA THR A 22 -7.25 -11.24 2.73
C THR A 22 -6.45 -12.38 3.36
N TYR A 23 -6.13 -12.30 4.66
CA TYR A 23 -5.35 -13.36 5.32
C TYR A 23 -6.11 -14.68 5.44
N VAL A 24 -7.42 -14.62 5.73
CA VAL A 24 -8.28 -15.82 5.77
C VAL A 24 -8.37 -16.48 4.40
N SER A 25 -8.58 -15.70 3.34
CA SER A 25 -8.65 -16.22 1.97
C SER A 25 -7.33 -16.85 1.52
N VAL A 26 -6.19 -16.23 1.82
CA VAL A 26 -4.87 -16.80 1.50
C VAL A 26 -4.63 -18.11 2.26
N GLY A 27 -4.94 -18.15 3.56
CA GLY A 27 -4.80 -19.36 4.37
C GLY A 27 -5.73 -20.48 3.91
N TYR A 28 -6.96 -20.16 3.49
CA TYR A 28 -7.90 -21.13 2.93
C TYR A 28 -7.42 -21.68 1.58
N ALA A 29 -6.93 -20.81 0.69
CA ALA A 29 -6.38 -21.23 -0.59
C ALA A 29 -5.17 -22.15 -0.40
N ASP A 30 -4.26 -21.82 0.52
CA ASP A 30 -3.11 -22.66 0.89
C ASP A 30 -3.57 -24.03 1.39
N TYR A 31 -4.52 -24.08 2.33
CA TYR A 31 -5.12 -25.32 2.82
C TYR A 31 -5.68 -26.19 1.68
N VAL A 32 -6.43 -25.61 0.74
CA VAL A 32 -7.03 -26.35 -0.37
C VAL A 32 -5.96 -26.91 -1.31
N ILE A 33 -4.94 -26.12 -1.67
CA ILE A 33 -3.86 -26.59 -2.55
C ILE A 33 -3.07 -27.73 -1.89
N LEU A 34 -2.71 -27.59 -0.61
CA LEU A 34 -1.98 -28.63 0.10
C LEU A 34 -2.78 -29.93 0.20
N THR A 35 -4.07 -29.85 0.55
CA THR A 35 -4.89 -31.03 0.83
C THR A 35 -5.53 -31.68 -0.39
N HIS A 36 -6.01 -30.89 -1.35
CA HIS A 36 -6.80 -31.37 -2.47
C HIS A 36 -6.04 -31.43 -3.80
N VAL A 37 -4.87 -30.78 -3.92
CA VAL A 37 -4.05 -30.82 -5.14
C VAL A 37 -2.78 -31.65 -4.90
N LEU A 38 -1.94 -31.24 -3.95
CA LEU A 38 -0.64 -31.89 -3.73
C LEU A 38 -0.75 -33.28 -3.09
N LEU A 39 -1.77 -33.46 -2.25
CA LEU A 39 -2.05 -34.69 -1.55
C LEU A 39 -2.98 -35.65 -2.31
N GLN A 40 -3.15 -35.47 -3.63
CA GLN A 40 -3.88 -36.46 -4.43
C GLN A 40 -3.09 -37.77 -4.58
N PRO A 41 -3.74 -38.95 -4.56
CA PRO A 41 -3.07 -40.25 -4.66
C PRO A 41 -2.15 -40.39 -5.88
N GLY A 42 -2.51 -39.77 -7.01
CA GLY A 42 -1.69 -39.80 -8.24
C GLY A 42 -0.45 -38.90 -8.21
N PHE A 43 -0.41 -37.90 -7.32
CA PHE A 43 0.67 -36.90 -7.29
C PHE A 43 1.64 -37.11 -6.11
N ARG A 44 1.14 -37.66 -4.98
CA ARG A 44 1.94 -37.90 -3.75
C ARG A 44 3.21 -38.73 -3.94
N GLY A 45 3.22 -39.66 -4.90
CA GLY A 45 4.38 -40.52 -5.16
C GLY A 45 5.42 -39.93 -6.12
N SER A 46 5.16 -38.76 -6.69
CA SER A 46 5.99 -38.14 -7.73
C SER A 46 6.99 -37.14 -7.15
N LEU A 47 8.20 -37.07 -7.71
CA LEU A 47 9.21 -36.04 -7.38
C LEU A 47 8.74 -34.61 -7.73
N TRP A 48 7.74 -34.49 -8.60
CA TRP A 48 7.11 -33.22 -8.93
C TRP A 48 6.31 -32.63 -7.75
N CYS A 49 5.79 -33.47 -6.85
CA CYS A 49 5.02 -33.03 -5.70
C CYS A 49 5.78 -32.08 -4.76
N PRO A 50 6.96 -32.44 -4.21
CA PRO A 50 7.73 -31.53 -3.37
C PRO A 50 8.19 -30.27 -4.12
N PHE A 51 8.49 -30.36 -5.42
CA PHE A 51 8.84 -29.19 -6.23
C PHE A 51 7.70 -28.17 -6.29
N HIS A 52 6.50 -28.61 -6.66
CA HIS A 52 5.32 -27.74 -6.71
C HIS A 52 4.93 -27.22 -5.31
N ALA A 53 5.06 -28.05 -4.27
CA ALA A 53 4.84 -27.63 -2.89
C ALA A 53 5.75 -26.47 -2.48
N VAL A 54 7.06 -26.61 -2.71
CA VAL A 54 8.05 -25.59 -2.38
C VAL A 54 7.82 -24.31 -3.20
N ALA A 55 7.62 -24.45 -4.52
CA ALA A 55 7.37 -23.30 -5.39
C ALA A 55 6.13 -22.50 -4.96
N PHE A 56 5.03 -23.19 -4.66
CA PHE A 56 3.80 -22.56 -4.19
C PHE A 56 3.97 -21.85 -2.85
N ASN A 57 4.58 -22.52 -1.86
CA ASN A 57 4.83 -21.93 -0.54
C ASN A 57 5.76 -20.70 -0.62
N LEU A 58 6.74 -20.71 -1.53
CA LEU A 58 7.59 -19.54 -1.77
C LEU A 58 6.78 -18.37 -2.36
N ILE A 59 5.85 -18.62 -3.28
CA ILE A 59 4.96 -17.59 -3.84
C ILE A 59 4.05 -17.02 -2.74
N VAL A 60 3.42 -17.89 -1.93
CA VAL A 60 2.56 -17.46 -0.81
C VAL A 60 3.36 -16.64 0.21
N PHE A 61 4.57 -17.08 0.56
CA PHE A 61 5.45 -16.32 1.45
C PHE A 61 5.78 -14.93 0.90
N MET A 62 6.16 -14.84 -0.38
CA MET A 62 6.46 -13.55 -1.02
C MET A 62 5.23 -12.65 -1.11
N LEU A 63 4.05 -13.21 -1.41
CA LEU A 63 2.77 -12.49 -1.39
C LEU A 63 2.49 -11.91 -0.01
N LEU A 64 2.58 -12.71 1.06
CA LEU A 64 2.33 -12.25 2.42
C LEU A 64 3.37 -11.21 2.87
N ALA A 65 4.64 -11.39 2.50
CA ALA A 65 5.71 -10.46 2.83
C ALA A 65 5.52 -9.09 2.19
N CYS A 66 5.25 -9.04 0.88
CA CYS A 66 5.03 -7.77 0.18
C CYS A 66 3.72 -7.07 0.62
N HIS A 67 2.66 -7.83 0.86
CA HIS A 67 1.40 -7.31 1.42
C HIS A 67 1.64 -6.68 2.79
N THR A 68 2.28 -7.41 3.71
CA THR A 68 2.65 -6.92 5.05
C THR A 68 3.45 -5.62 4.97
N ARG A 69 4.41 -5.53 4.04
CA ARG A 69 5.17 -4.29 3.82
C ARG A 69 4.29 -3.15 3.29
N ALA A 70 3.37 -3.40 2.37
CA ALA A 70 2.43 -2.39 1.90
C ALA A 70 1.51 -1.86 3.02
N VAL A 71 1.05 -2.74 3.91
CA VAL A 71 0.20 -2.42 5.08
C VAL A 71 0.93 -1.54 6.09
N PHE A 72 2.18 -1.87 6.42
CA PHE A 72 2.89 -1.22 7.54
C PHE A 72 3.85 -0.10 7.14
N ALA A 73 4.26 -0.03 5.87
CA ALA A 73 5.16 1.02 5.39
C ALA A 73 4.48 2.38 5.38
N ASP A 74 5.28 3.42 5.60
CA ASP A 74 4.88 4.80 5.36
C ASP A 74 4.56 4.96 3.86
N PRO A 75 3.39 5.47 3.48
CA PRO A 75 3.08 5.75 2.08
C PRO A 75 3.83 6.97 1.50
N GLY A 76 4.49 7.76 2.35
CA GLY A 76 5.11 9.04 1.99
C GLY A 76 4.33 10.21 2.56
N MET A 77 4.05 10.19 3.86
CA MET A 77 3.30 11.25 4.53
C MET A 77 4.05 12.59 4.48
N VAL A 78 3.34 13.65 4.11
CA VAL A 78 3.89 15.02 4.17
C VAL A 78 4.00 15.43 5.64
N PRO A 79 5.18 15.92 6.10
CA PRO A 79 5.35 16.43 7.45
C PRO A 79 4.35 17.55 7.75
N LEU A 80 3.82 17.53 8.98
CA LEU A 80 3.05 18.67 9.49
C LEU A 80 4.04 19.73 9.97
N PRO A 81 3.75 21.02 9.78
CA PRO A 81 4.62 22.07 10.28
C PRO A 81 4.53 22.17 11.81
N ASP A 82 5.66 22.49 12.45
CA ASP A 82 5.75 22.68 13.90
C ASP A 82 5.14 24.03 14.36
N THR A 83 5.00 24.97 13.42
CA THR A 83 4.44 26.31 13.62
C THR A 83 3.42 26.63 12.54
N ALA A 84 2.46 27.50 12.84
CA ALA A 84 1.52 27.99 11.83
C ALA A 84 2.29 28.61 10.65
N ILE A 85 1.99 28.15 9.44
CA ILE A 85 2.58 28.68 8.21
C ILE A 85 1.76 29.89 7.78
N ASP A 86 2.43 31.00 7.43
CA ASP A 86 1.77 32.12 6.77
C ASP A 86 1.58 31.81 5.27
N PHE A 87 0.32 31.75 4.84
CA PHE A 87 -0.06 31.49 3.44
C PHE A 87 -0.33 32.78 2.65
N SER A 88 0.00 33.95 3.22
CA SER A 88 -0.19 35.26 2.60
C SER A 88 0.45 35.36 1.21
N ASP A 89 1.67 34.84 1.04
CA ASP A 89 2.42 34.90 -0.21
C ASP A 89 1.70 34.21 -1.39
N LEU A 90 1.09 33.03 -1.17
CA LEU A 90 0.32 32.33 -2.21
C LEU A 90 -1.05 32.97 -2.51
N ARG A 91 -1.62 33.69 -1.54
CA ARG A 91 -2.88 34.43 -1.73
C ARG A 91 -2.66 35.77 -2.41
N SER A 92 -1.46 36.34 -2.30
CA SER A 92 -1.10 37.63 -2.88
C SER A 92 -1.09 37.66 -4.41
N GLY A 93 -1.15 36.50 -5.07
CA GLY A 93 -1.23 36.41 -6.53
C GLY A 93 0.00 36.98 -7.25
N THR A 94 1.09 37.24 -6.53
CA THR A 94 2.34 37.71 -7.14
C THR A 94 2.91 36.54 -7.96
N PRO A 95 3.01 36.68 -9.29
CA PRO A 95 3.54 35.61 -10.12
C PRO A 95 5.05 35.58 -9.88
N HIS A 96 5.49 34.70 -8.97
CA HIS A 96 6.90 34.37 -8.86
C HIS A 96 7.30 33.65 -10.15
N LYS A 97 7.76 34.42 -11.14
CA LYS A 97 8.51 33.94 -12.30
C LYS A 97 9.86 33.41 -11.80
N ASN A 98 9.86 32.21 -11.21
CA ASN A 98 11.07 31.42 -11.07
C ASN A 98 11.10 30.41 -12.21
N ASP A 99 11.76 30.83 -13.30
CA ASP A 99 12.21 29.97 -14.37
C ASP A 99 13.01 28.78 -13.79
N ARG A 100 12.61 27.56 -14.18
CA ARG A 100 13.34 26.28 -14.03
C ARG A 100 13.33 25.58 -12.67
N GLY A 101 12.15 25.23 -12.12
CA GLY A 101 12.09 24.11 -11.16
C GLY A 101 10.91 24.06 -10.20
N ASN A 102 10.03 25.06 -10.20
CA ASN A 102 8.87 25.08 -9.31
C ASN A 102 7.69 24.30 -9.93
N GLU A 103 7.80 22.96 -9.98
CA GLU A 103 6.62 22.11 -10.17
C GLU A 103 5.54 22.55 -9.14
N ASP A 104 4.29 22.68 -9.56
CA ASP A 104 3.19 23.37 -8.85
C ASP A 104 3.00 22.95 -7.37
N TRP A 105 3.71 23.60 -6.45
CA TRP A 105 3.44 23.50 -5.01
C TRP A 105 2.08 24.14 -4.72
N THR A 106 1.29 23.45 -3.90
CA THR A 106 -0.07 23.90 -3.55
C THR A 106 -0.25 23.90 -2.03
N VAL A 107 -1.34 24.46 -1.52
CA VAL A 107 -1.60 24.48 -0.07
C VAL A 107 -2.70 23.50 0.29
N CYS A 108 -2.53 22.77 1.40
CA CYS A 108 -3.61 21.99 1.99
C CYS A 108 -4.18 22.71 3.22
N ASN A 109 -5.37 23.30 3.09
CA ASN A 109 -6.05 23.99 4.19
C ASN A 109 -6.40 23.08 5.38
N ARG A 110 -6.50 21.76 5.17
CA ARG A 110 -6.84 20.79 6.25
C ARG A 110 -5.64 20.37 7.09
N CYS A 111 -4.47 20.30 6.47
CA CYS A 111 -3.21 19.95 7.15
C CYS A 111 -2.36 21.19 7.46
N GLU A 112 -2.83 22.37 7.03
CA GLU A 112 -2.13 23.66 7.13
C GLU A 112 -0.67 23.54 6.71
N THR A 113 -0.41 22.85 5.60
CA THR A 113 0.95 22.58 5.10
C THR A 113 1.06 22.84 3.61
N TYR A 114 2.28 23.12 3.15
CA TYR A 114 2.60 23.10 1.73
C TYR A 114 2.59 21.67 1.22
N ARG A 115 1.92 21.49 0.09
CA ARG A 115 1.71 20.22 -0.58
C ARG A 115 2.66 20.16 -1.78
N PRO A 116 3.64 19.23 -1.75
CA PRO A 116 4.52 19.01 -2.88
C PRO A 116 3.75 18.67 -4.16
N PRO A 117 4.37 18.81 -5.34
CA PRO A 117 3.81 18.34 -6.60
C PRO A 117 3.31 16.90 -6.51
N ARG A 118 2.13 16.64 -7.07
CA ARG A 118 1.48 15.31 -7.08
C ARG A 118 1.13 14.74 -5.69
N ALA A 119 1.29 15.50 -4.61
CA ALA A 119 0.77 15.08 -3.32
C ALA A 119 -0.73 15.37 -3.23
N HIS A 120 -1.49 14.50 -2.57
CA HIS A 120 -2.94 14.66 -2.37
C HIS A 120 -3.31 14.43 -0.91
N HIS A 121 -4.41 15.06 -0.46
CA HIS A 121 -4.92 14.89 0.90
C HIS A 121 -5.86 13.68 0.94
N CYS A 122 -5.49 12.65 1.69
CA CYS A 122 -6.36 11.52 1.95
C CYS A 122 -7.35 11.89 3.07
N ARG A 123 -8.65 11.86 2.75
CA ARG A 123 -9.71 12.16 3.73
C ARG A 123 -9.83 11.09 4.81
N ILE A 124 -9.44 9.85 4.53
CA ILE A 124 -9.50 8.72 5.47
C ILE A 124 -8.31 8.77 6.43
N CYS A 125 -7.10 8.97 5.91
CA CYS A 125 -5.89 9.10 6.74
C CYS A 125 -5.75 10.48 7.42
N HIS A 126 -6.54 11.48 7.00
CA HIS A 126 -6.46 12.89 7.43
C HIS A 126 -5.08 13.54 7.26
N ARG A 127 -4.36 13.13 6.22
CA ARG A 127 -2.98 13.54 5.97
C ARG A 127 -2.72 13.68 4.47
N CYS A 128 -1.79 14.56 4.11
CA CYS A 128 -1.26 14.63 2.76
C CYS A 128 -0.24 13.51 2.53
N VAL A 129 -0.32 12.85 1.38
CA VAL A 129 0.57 11.77 0.95
C VAL A 129 1.24 12.17 -0.36
N ARG A 130 2.57 12.02 -0.44
CA ARG A 130 3.37 12.30 -1.63
C ARG A 130 3.11 11.27 -2.72
N ARG A 131 2.94 11.74 -3.97
CA ARG A 131 2.57 10.92 -5.14
C ARG A 131 1.46 9.93 -4.79
N MET A 132 0.44 10.43 -4.09
CA MET A 132 -0.67 9.59 -3.64
C MET A 132 -1.37 9.02 -4.87
N ASP A 133 -1.52 7.70 -4.90
CA ASP A 133 -2.32 7.01 -5.90
C ASP A 133 -3.76 6.88 -5.39
N HIS A 134 -3.97 6.13 -4.31
CA HIS A 134 -5.28 5.97 -3.68
C HIS A 134 -5.18 5.53 -2.20
N HIS A 135 -6.30 5.59 -1.48
CA HIS A 135 -6.44 4.87 -0.21
C HIS A 135 -7.02 3.49 -0.48
N CYS A 136 -6.32 2.44 -0.06
CA CYS A 136 -6.69 1.08 -0.36
C CYS A 136 -7.19 0.36 0.91
N PRO A 137 -8.48 0.00 0.99
CA PRO A 137 -9.01 -0.75 2.12
C PRO A 137 -8.32 -2.10 2.32
N TRP A 138 -7.90 -2.76 1.23
CA TRP A 138 -7.26 -4.08 1.27
C TRP A 138 -5.90 -4.11 1.95
N ILE A 139 -5.18 -2.99 1.99
CA ILE A 139 -3.96 -2.84 2.80
C ILE A 139 -4.17 -1.94 4.03
N ASN A 140 -5.39 -1.42 4.24
CA ASN A 140 -5.75 -0.46 5.29
C ASN A 140 -4.73 0.70 5.40
N ASN A 141 -4.28 1.19 4.24
CA ASN A 141 -3.23 2.18 4.11
C ASN A 141 -3.35 2.93 2.77
N CYS A 142 -2.77 4.11 2.69
CA CYS A 142 -2.60 4.77 1.39
C CYS A 142 -1.54 4.06 0.56
N VAL A 143 -1.70 4.10 -0.76
CA VAL A 143 -0.64 3.78 -1.72
C VAL A 143 -0.04 5.11 -2.18
N GLY A 144 1.24 5.28 -1.93
CA GLY A 144 1.99 6.49 -2.28
C GLY A 144 3.44 6.18 -2.57
N GLU A 145 4.25 7.23 -2.72
CA GLU A 145 5.64 7.16 -3.16
C GLU A 145 6.49 6.07 -2.48
N LEU A 146 6.36 5.91 -1.16
CA LEU A 146 7.29 5.07 -0.38
C LEU A 146 6.85 3.60 -0.25
N ASN A 147 5.59 3.29 -0.53
CA ASN A 147 5.06 1.92 -0.44
C ASN A 147 4.48 1.36 -1.75
N GLN A 148 4.37 2.18 -2.81
CA GLN A 148 3.86 1.76 -4.11
C GLN A 148 4.57 0.53 -4.67
N LYS A 149 5.89 0.40 -4.48
CA LYS A 149 6.65 -0.77 -4.94
C LYS A 149 6.20 -2.08 -4.29
N TYR A 150 5.80 -2.06 -3.02
CA TYR A 150 5.31 -3.25 -2.32
C TYR A 150 3.89 -3.58 -2.77
N PHE A 151 3.07 -2.56 -3.01
CA PHE A 151 1.73 -2.73 -3.56
C PHE A 151 1.76 -3.38 -4.95
N ILE A 152 2.65 -2.91 -5.84
CA ILE A 152 2.83 -3.52 -7.17
C ILE A 152 3.32 -4.97 -7.07
N GLN A 153 4.28 -5.26 -6.19
CA GLN A 153 4.74 -6.64 -5.94
C GLN A 153 3.60 -7.53 -5.43
N PHE A 154 2.76 -7.01 -4.53
CA PHE A 154 1.58 -7.71 -4.04
C PHE A 154 0.60 -8.07 -5.17
N LEU A 155 0.30 -7.12 -6.05
CA LEU A 155 -0.54 -7.39 -7.23
C LEU A 155 0.10 -8.43 -8.16
N PHE A 156 1.42 -8.34 -8.36
CA PHE A 156 2.17 -9.30 -9.17
C PHE A 156 2.08 -10.72 -8.62
N TYR A 157 2.28 -10.94 -7.31
CA TYR A 157 2.19 -12.28 -6.72
C TYR A 157 0.75 -12.79 -6.56
N THR A 158 -0.24 -11.89 -6.59
CA THR A 158 -1.66 -12.28 -6.60
C THR A 158 -2.09 -12.83 -7.97
N GLY A 159 -1.53 -12.32 -9.07
CA GLY A 159 -1.88 -12.71 -10.45
C GLY A 159 -1.71 -14.21 -10.78
N PRO A 160 -0.54 -14.84 -10.50
CA PRO A 160 -0.31 -16.27 -10.69
C PRO A 160 -1.28 -17.18 -9.94
N CYS A 161 -1.89 -16.68 -8.84
CA CYS A 161 -2.89 -17.42 -8.08
C CYS A 161 -4.25 -17.48 -8.80
N ARG A 162 -4.50 -16.61 -9.79
CA ARG A 162 -5.77 -16.54 -10.55
C ARG A 162 -5.80 -17.48 -11.75
N THR A 163 -4.65 -17.73 -12.37
CA THR A 163 -4.51 -18.65 -13.52
C THR A 163 -4.49 -20.12 -13.13
N ALA A 164 -4.31 -20.46 -11.85
CA ALA A 164 -4.35 -21.84 -11.38
C ALA A 164 -5.75 -22.33 -10.93
N ILE A 165 -6.78 -21.46 -11.01
CA ILE A 165 -8.15 -21.74 -10.53
C ILE A 165 -9.18 -21.70 -11.68
N LEU A 166 -8.80 -21.20 -12.86
CA LEU A 166 -9.70 -21.03 -14.01
C LEU A 166 -9.35 -21.88 -15.24
N ASP A 167 -8.30 -22.69 -15.16
CA ASP A 167 -7.93 -23.72 -16.14
C ASP A 167 -7.85 -25.08 -15.43
#